data_AF-A0A518FPE0-F1
#
_entry.id   AF-A0A518FPE0-F1
#
_cell.length_a   1.000
_cell.length_b   1.000
_cell.length_c   1.000
_cell.angle_alpha   90.00
_cell.angle_beta   90.00
_cell.angle_gamma   90.00
#
_symmetry.space_group_name_H-M   'P 1'
#
loop_
_entity.id
_entity.type
_entity.pdbx_description
1 polymer ?
#
loop_
_entity_poly.entity_id
_entity_poly.type
_entity_poly.pdbx_seq_one_letter_code
_entity_poly.pdbx_strand_id
1 'polypeptide(L)'
;MTREQTARYIEEMLAFFMQHCEDKGTLSELFLMSRDAETWSQGHELHGRIREKRQNAERSGNRQGQSQYTFEEYCAKTFYNLSDAMVPFAEETPFWIIPQGFRLARLLGVDDPYEFTSLLSHDHELGTKFM
;
A
#
# COMPACT_ATOMS: atom_id res chain seq x y z
N MET A 1 -8.29 -1.86 -15.36
CA MET A 1 -8.41 -0.88 -14.28
C MET A 1 -7.76 0.41 -14.76
N THR A 2 -8.45 1.56 -14.68
CA THR A 2 -7.85 2.87 -15.03
C THR A 2 -6.89 3.33 -13.94
N ARG A 3 -6.02 4.31 -14.21
CA ARG A 3 -5.12 4.86 -13.20
C ARG A 3 -5.86 5.48 -12.01
N GLU A 4 -7.01 6.11 -12.26
CA GLU A 4 -7.87 6.69 -11.22
C GLU A 4 -8.54 5.60 -10.37
N GLN A 5 -8.94 4.49 -10.98
CA GLN A 5 -9.46 3.34 -10.23
C GLN A 5 -8.36 2.73 -9.35
N THR A 6 -7.15 2.56 -9.86
CA THR A 6 -6.00 2.09 -9.08
C THR A 6 -5.75 2.99 -7.87
N ALA A 7 -5.71 4.31 -8.08
CA ALA A 7 -5.49 5.29 -7.02
C ALA A 7 -6.57 5.22 -5.94
N ARG A 8 -7.84 5.06 -6.32
CA ARG A 8 -8.96 4.88 -5.37
C ARG A 8 -8.85 3.62 -4.52
N TYR A 9 -8.42 2.49 -5.09
CA TYR A 9 -8.20 1.28 -4.31
C TYR A 9 -7.04 1.46 -3.34
N ILE A 10 -5.96 2.14 -3.75
CA ILE A 10 -4.86 2.47 -2.85
C ILE A 10 -5.34 3.41 -1.74
N GLU A 11 -6.17 4.42 -2.05
CA GLU A 11 -6.78 5.33 -1.06
C GLU A 11 -7.52 4.55 0.03
N GLU A 12 -8.37 3.60 -0.36
CA GLU A 12 -9.12 2.73 0.57
C GLU A 12 -8.17 1.97 1.51
N MET A 13 -7.15 1.33 0.95
CA MET A 13 -6.17 0.57 1.74
C MET A 13 -5.40 1.47 2.71
N LEU A 14 -5.01 2.67 2.27
CA LEU A 14 -4.33 3.66 3.11
C LEU A 14 -5.25 4.15 4.23
N ALA A 15 -6.52 4.43 3.91
CA ALA A 15 -7.52 4.84 4.90
C ALA A 15 -7.70 3.80 5.99
N PHE A 16 -7.74 2.52 5.60
CA PHE A 16 -7.78 1.39 6.51
C PHE A 16 -6.54 1.38 7.42
N PHE A 17 -5.33 1.29 6.85
CA PHE A 17 -4.11 1.17 7.65
C PHE A 17 -3.82 2.40 8.52
N MET A 18 -4.29 3.60 8.16
CA MET A 18 -4.21 4.78 9.04
C MET A 18 -4.94 4.63 10.38
N GLN A 19 -5.92 3.73 10.48
CA GLN A 19 -6.60 3.44 11.75
C GLN A 19 -5.82 2.46 12.64
N HIS A 20 -4.94 1.65 12.03
CA HIS A 20 -4.26 0.55 12.71
C HIS A 20 -2.76 0.79 12.95
N CYS A 21 -2.10 1.62 12.14
CA CYS A 21 -0.68 1.95 12.27
C CYS A 21 -0.43 3.10 13.26
N GLU A 22 0.60 2.94 14.11
CA GLU A 22 1.04 3.99 15.04
C GLU A 22 1.67 5.18 14.30
N ASP A 23 2.61 4.91 13.38
CA ASP A 23 3.22 5.95 12.55
C ASP A 23 2.33 6.23 11.34
N LYS A 24 1.75 7.43 11.30
CA LYS A 24 0.83 7.85 10.24
C LYS A 24 1.46 8.81 9.24
N GLY A 25 2.73 9.19 9.40
CA GLY A 25 3.31 10.30 8.63
C GLY A 25 3.28 10.04 7.13
N THR A 26 4.00 9.02 6.69
CA THR A 26 4.09 8.65 5.27
C THR A 26 2.80 8.02 4.73
N LEU A 27 1.99 7.35 5.57
CA LEU A 27 0.63 6.93 5.23
C LEU A 27 -0.27 8.11 4.85
N SER A 28 -0.24 9.18 5.66
CA SER A 28 -1.06 10.38 5.41
C SER A 28 -0.64 11.08 4.13
N GLU A 29 0.67 11.14 3.85
CA GLU A 29 1.19 11.71 2.60
C GLU A 29 0.75 10.89 1.38
N LEU A 30 0.85 9.56 1.45
CA LEU A 30 0.33 8.68 0.39
C LEU A 30 -1.18 8.81 0.20
N PHE A 31 -1.92 8.98 1.29
CA PHE A 31 -3.37 9.15 1.24
C PHE A 31 -3.76 10.45 0.54
N LEU A 32 -3.07 11.56 0.84
CA LEU A 32 -3.27 12.82 0.11
C LEU A 32 -2.87 12.68 -1.36
N MET A 33 -1.76 11.99 -1.65
CA MET A 33 -1.30 11.72 -3.02
C MET A 33 -2.31 10.90 -3.82
N SER A 34 -3.01 9.96 -3.19
CA SER A 34 -4.05 9.16 -3.86
C SER A 34 -5.22 9.98 -4.40
N ARG A 35 -5.43 11.20 -3.87
CA ARG A 35 -6.53 12.10 -4.22
C ARG A 35 -6.15 13.17 -5.25
N ASP A 36 -4.86 13.35 -5.51
CA ASP A 36 -4.35 14.38 -6.41
C ASP A 36 -3.32 13.81 -7.39
N ALA A 37 -3.76 13.60 -8.62
CA ALA A 37 -2.92 13.06 -9.69
C ALA A 37 -1.74 13.96 -10.07
N GLU A 38 -1.81 15.27 -9.78
CA GLU A 38 -0.70 16.19 -10.04
C GLU A 38 0.50 15.92 -9.11
N THR A 39 0.27 15.26 -7.98
CA THR A 39 1.32 14.92 -7.00
C THR A 39 1.95 13.56 -7.22
N TRP A 40 1.42 12.72 -8.11
CA TRP A 40 1.90 11.35 -8.31
C TRP A 40 3.37 11.26 -8.72
N SER A 41 3.88 12.24 -9.46
CA SER A 41 5.30 12.30 -9.85
C SER A 41 6.24 12.48 -8.65
N GLN A 42 5.73 12.94 -7.50
CA GLN A 42 6.48 13.06 -6.24
C GLN A 42 6.64 11.71 -5.54
N GLY A 43 5.96 10.64 -6.01
CA GLY A 43 6.04 9.30 -5.45
C GLY A 43 7.46 8.74 -5.37
N HIS A 44 8.36 9.13 -6.28
CA HIS A 44 9.77 8.73 -6.23
C HIS A 44 10.52 9.32 -5.02
N GLU A 45 10.28 10.59 -4.71
CA GLU A 45 10.88 11.24 -3.53
C GLU A 45 10.33 10.63 -2.23
N LEU A 46 9.01 10.47 -2.16
CA LEU A 46 8.34 9.86 -1.01
C LEU A 46 8.81 8.41 -0.79
N HIS A 47 8.97 7.63 -1.86
CA HIS A 47 9.56 6.29 -1.80
C HIS A 47 10.96 6.31 -1.14
N GLY A 48 11.81 7.29 -1.44
CA GLY A 48 13.12 7.44 -0.81
C GLY A 48 13.03 7.58 0.72
N ARG A 49 12.14 8.44 1.21
CA ARG A 49 11.90 8.63 2.65
C ARG A 49 11.33 7.38 3.32
N ILE A 50 10.37 6.71 2.68
CA ILE A 50 9.81 5.45 3.19
C ILE A 50 10.89 4.36 3.26
N ARG A 51 11.77 4.29 2.24
CA ARG A 51 12.86 3.32 2.17
C ARG A 51 13.84 3.46 3.34
N GLU A 52 14.15 4.68 3.75
CA GLU A 52 14.96 4.97 4.93
C GLU A 52 14.28 4.49 6.22
N LYS A 53 12.99 4.80 6.40
CA LYS A 53 12.20 4.31 7.55
C LYS A 53 12.17 2.79 7.60
N ARG A 54 11.95 2.10 6.47
CA ARG A 54 11.98 0.64 6.38
C ARG A 54 13.32 0.05 6.81
N GLN A 55 14.43 0.62 6.35
CA GLN A 55 15.77 0.17 6.74
C GLN A 55 16.01 0.38 8.24
N ASN A 56 15.54 1.48 8.81
CA ASN A 56 15.66 1.72 10.25
C ASN A 56 14.83 0.73 11.07
N ALA A 57 13.59 0.46 10.66
CA ALA A 57 12.74 -0.56 11.30
C ALA A 57 13.35 -1.97 11.21
N GLU A 58 13.96 -2.31 10.08
CA GLU A 58 14.69 -3.57 9.88
C GLU A 58 15.89 -3.67 10.84
N ARG A 59 16.71 -2.62 10.95
CA ARG A 59 17.85 -2.57 11.88
C ARG A 59 17.43 -2.67 13.35
N SER A 60 16.28 -2.13 13.72
CA SER A 60 15.75 -2.17 15.09
C SER A 60 14.93 -3.43 15.39
N GLY A 61 14.77 -4.36 14.43
CA GLY A 61 13.94 -5.55 14.59
C GLY A 61 12.43 -5.27 14.67
N ASN A 62 11.98 -4.06 14.31
CA ASN A 62 10.58 -3.69 14.30
C ASN A 62 9.87 -4.29 13.06
N ARG A 63 9.31 -5.50 13.23
CA ARG A 63 8.63 -6.23 12.16
C ARG A 63 7.38 -5.54 11.63
N GLN A 64 6.57 -4.94 12.51
CA GLN A 64 5.37 -4.21 12.11
C GLN A 64 5.74 -2.99 11.25
N GLY A 65 6.70 -2.18 11.73
CA GLY A 65 7.22 -1.04 10.98
C GLY A 65 7.83 -1.46 9.64
N GLN A 66 8.63 -2.53 9.61
CA GLN A 66 9.19 -3.05 8.36
C GLN A 66 8.09 -3.43 7.35
N SER A 67 7.04 -4.11 7.80
CA SER A 67 5.91 -4.50 6.94
C SER A 67 5.12 -3.29 6.46
N GLN A 68 4.86 -2.34 7.35
CA GLN A 68 4.15 -1.10 7.03
C GLN A 68 4.89 -0.33 5.93
N TYR A 69 6.18 -0.03 6.14
CA TYR A 69 6.94 0.74 5.17
C TYR A 69 7.17 -0.04 3.86
N THR A 70 7.16 -1.37 3.88
CA THR A 70 7.19 -2.15 2.64
C THR A 70 5.90 -1.98 1.83
N PHE A 71 4.73 -2.04 2.47
CA PHE A 71 3.45 -1.74 1.82
C PHE A 71 3.44 -0.32 1.23
N GLU A 72 3.87 0.67 2.02
CA GLU A 72 3.96 2.06 1.59
C GLU A 72 4.94 2.26 0.42
N GLU A 73 6.10 1.58 0.41
CA GLU A 73 7.07 1.64 -0.71
C GLU A 73 6.39 1.26 -2.03
N TYR A 74 5.58 0.19 -2.04
CA TYR A 74 4.88 -0.23 -3.27
C TYR A 74 3.79 0.76 -3.67
N CYS A 75 3.05 1.35 -2.73
CA CYS A 75 2.08 2.40 -3.03
C CYS A 75 2.76 3.62 -3.69
N ALA A 76 3.88 4.10 -3.13
CA ALA A 76 4.63 5.23 -3.65
C ALA A 76 5.17 4.98 -5.06
N LYS A 77 5.75 3.80 -5.29
CA LYS A 77 6.22 3.37 -6.62
C LYS A 77 5.07 3.29 -7.62
N THR A 78 3.92 2.77 -7.20
CA THR A 78 2.74 2.69 -8.08
C THR A 78 2.24 4.08 -8.47
N PHE A 79 2.11 5.04 -7.54
CA PHE A 79 1.73 6.41 -7.92
C PHE A 79 2.71 7.02 -8.91
N TYR A 80 4.01 6.89 -8.68
CA TYR A 80 5.01 7.38 -9.61
C TYR A 80 4.90 6.74 -11.00
N ASN A 81 4.63 5.43 -11.08
CA ASN A 81 4.38 4.76 -12.37
C ASN A 81 3.10 5.27 -13.05
N LEU A 82 2.06 5.61 -12.30
CA LEU A 82 0.80 6.17 -12.84
C LEU A 82 0.95 7.62 -13.33
N SER A 83 2.04 8.32 -13.00
CA SER A 83 2.30 9.70 -13.41
C SER A 83 2.96 9.83 -14.79
N ASP A 84 2.98 8.75 -15.59
CA ASP A 84 3.66 8.70 -16.89
C ASP A 84 5.16 9.08 -16.79
N ALA A 85 5.80 8.67 -15.69
CA ALA A 85 7.20 8.98 -15.43
C ALA A 85 8.15 8.45 -16.52
N MET A 86 9.19 9.23 -16.82
CA MET A 86 10.17 8.90 -17.87
C MET A 86 10.97 7.62 -17.57
N VAL A 87 11.24 7.36 -16.29
CA VAL A 87 11.97 6.17 -15.82
C VAL A 87 11.14 5.52 -14.71
N PRO A 88 10.12 4.73 -15.06
CA PRO A 88 9.23 4.11 -14.07
C PRO A 88 9.96 3.02 -13.28
N PHE A 89 9.45 2.70 -12.10
CA PHE A 89 9.79 1.46 -11.41
C PHE A 89 9.25 0.25 -12.17
N ALA A 90 9.65 -0.95 -11.75
CA ALA A 90 9.25 -2.20 -12.37
C ALA A 90 7.73 -2.30 -12.54
N GLU A 91 7.28 -2.78 -13.70
CA GLU A 91 5.87 -2.79 -14.12
C GLU A 91 4.99 -3.59 -13.17
N GLU A 92 5.53 -4.62 -12.54
CA GLU A 92 4.82 -5.49 -11.61
C GLU A 92 4.57 -4.88 -10.22
N THR A 93 5.08 -3.68 -9.96
CA THR A 93 4.95 -2.98 -8.67
C THR A 93 3.51 -2.99 -8.11
N PRO A 94 2.45 -2.68 -8.88
CA PRO A 94 1.09 -2.66 -8.35
C PRO A 94 0.60 -4.02 -7.84
N PHE A 95 1.07 -5.13 -8.42
CA PHE A 95 0.67 -6.48 -7.99
C PHE A 95 1.16 -6.83 -6.58
N TRP A 96 2.20 -6.15 -6.10
CA TRP A 96 2.76 -6.39 -4.77
C TRP A 96 2.02 -5.66 -3.65
N ILE A 97 1.19 -4.66 -3.95
CA ILE A 97 0.44 -3.91 -2.93
C ILE A 97 -0.44 -4.85 -2.10
N ILE A 98 -1.20 -5.72 -2.75
CA ILE A 98 -2.11 -6.66 -2.06
C ILE A 98 -1.35 -7.65 -1.17
N PRO A 99 -0.33 -8.40 -1.66
CA PRO A 99 0.48 -9.27 -0.80
C PRO A 99 1.11 -8.55 0.39
N GLN A 100 1.57 -7.31 0.24
CA GLN A 100 2.16 -6.56 1.36
C GLN A 100 1.09 -6.04 2.33
N GLY A 101 -0.08 -5.60 1.84
CA GLY A 101 -1.21 -5.21 2.67
C GLY A 101 -1.69 -6.38 3.54
N PHE A 102 -1.85 -7.56 2.95
CA PHE A 102 -2.20 -8.77 3.70
C PHE A 102 -1.17 -9.11 4.80
N ARG A 103 0.13 -9.00 4.50
CA ARG A 103 1.20 -9.22 5.51
C ARG A 103 1.12 -8.21 6.65
N LEU A 104 0.88 -6.95 6.32
CA LEU A 104 0.72 -5.88 7.31
C LEU A 104 -0.51 -6.12 8.20
N ALA A 105 -1.67 -6.40 7.60
CA ALA A 105 -2.91 -6.68 8.33
C ALA A 105 -2.74 -7.83 9.34
N ARG A 106 -2.06 -8.91 8.92
CA ARG A 106 -1.73 -10.03 9.82
C ARG A 106 -0.81 -9.64 10.97
N LEU A 107 0.18 -8.79 10.73
CA LEU A 107 1.10 -8.32 11.77
C LEU A 107 0.45 -7.32 12.73
N LEU A 108 -0.55 -6.58 12.27
CA LEU A 108 -1.36 -5.67 13.09
C LEU A 108 -2.44 -6.40 13.89
N GLY A 109 -2.66 -7.69 13.63
CA GLY A 109 -3.67 -8.49 14.33
C GLY A 109 -5.11 -8.11 13.96
N VAL A 110 -5.33 -7.65 12.72
CA VAL A 110 -6.68 -7.44 12.17
C VAL A 110 -7.40 -8.79 12.09
N ASP A 111 -8.67 -8.82 12.54
CA ASP A 111 -9.49 -10.04 12.60
C ASP A 111 -9.69 -10.67 11.21
N ASP A 112 -10.10 -9.87 10.22
CA ASP A 112 -10.11 -10.26 8.80
C ASP A 112 -8.96 -9.57 8.03
N PRO A 113 -7.88 -10.30 7.69
CA PRO A 113 -6.73 -9.72 6.99
C PRO A 113 -7.00 -9.33 5.53
N TYR A 114 -8.23 -9.49 5.02
CA TYR A 114 -8.67 -9.04 3.71
C TYR A 114 -9.53 -7.76 3.74
N GLU A 115 -9.98 -7.32 4.92
CA GLU A 115 -10.89 -6.17 5.09
C GLU A 115 -10.30 -4.84 4.63
N PHE A 116 -8.97 -4.77 4.46
CA PHE A 116 -8.28 -3.56 4.02
C PHE A 116 -8.59 -3.12 2.58
N THR A 117 -9.33 -3.90 1.79
CA THR A 117 -9.73 -3.50 0.44
C THR A 117 -10.98 -4.19 -0.09
N SER A 118 -11.81 -3.40 -0.77
CA SER A 118 -12.95 -3.88 -1.57
C SER A 118 -12.54 -4.70 -2.81
N LEU A 119 -11.28 -4.64 -3.25
CA LEU A 119 -10.80 -5.36 -4.44
C LEU A 119 -10.87 -6.88 -4.25
N LEU A 120 -10.77 -7.34 -2.99
CA LEU A 120 -10.80 -8.75 -2.63
C LEU A 120 -12.19 -9.19 -2.15
N SER A 121 -13.13 -8.25 -2.01
CA SER A 121 -14.52 -8.52 -1.71
C SER A 121 -15.21 -9.10 -2.94
N HIS A 122 -15.11 -10.41 -3.11
CA HIS A 122 -16.11 -11.17 -3.86
C HIS A 122 -17.03 -11.80 -2.83
N ASP A 123 -18.35 -11.74 -3.10
CA ASP A 123 -19.36 -12.46 -2.36
C ASP A 123 -18.86 -13.85 -1.96
N HIS A 124 -19.13 -14.23 -0.71
CA HIS A 124 -18.79 -15.49 -0.04
C HIS A 124 -19.32 -16.78 -0.73
N GLU A 125 -19.31 -16.89 -2.07
CA GLU A 125 -19.82 -18.03 -2.83
C GLU A 125 -18.76 -19.06 -3.28
N LEU A 126 -17.48 -18.88 -2.92
CA LEU A 126 -16.46 -19.92 -3.15
C LEU A 126 -16.16 -20.79 -1.92
N GLY A 127 -17.01 -20.72 -0.89
CA GLY A 127 -16.94 -21.57 0.31
C GLY A 127 -17.57 -22.98 0.18
N THR A 128 -18.13 -23.34 -0.98
CA THR A 128 -18.87 -24.61 -1.15
C THR A 128 -18.64 -25.26 -2.52
N LYS A 129 -17.39 -25.41 -2.95
CA LYS A 129 -17.13 -26.27 -4.13
C LYS A 129 -15.89 -27.17 -4.11
N PHE A 130 -15.22 -27.29 -2.97
CA PHE A 130 -14.22 -28.34 -2.78
C PHE A 130 -14.36 -28.95 -1.38
N MET A 131 -15.45 -29.68 -1.19
CA MET A 131 -15.53 -30.79 -0.23
C MET A 131 -16.01 -32.03 -1.00
#